data_AF-A0A915CUC1-F1
#
_entry.id   AF-A0A915CUC1-F1
#
_cell.length_a   1.000
_cell.length_b   1.000
_cell.length_c   1.000
_cell.angle_alpha   90.00
_cell.angle_beta   90.00
_cell.angle_gamma   90.00
#
_symmetry.space_group_name_H-M   'P 1'
#
loop_
_entity.id
_entity.type
_entity.pdbx_description
1 polymer ?
#
loop_
_entity_poly.entity_id
_entity_poly.type
_entity_poly.pdbx_seq_one_letter_code
_entity_poly.pdbx_strand_id
1 'polypeptide(L)'
;MDIRSVADSFYVCCNKNVWKISRNEVHKRPTKMGLSINCARWLCNSCDFEWGTVVKYSNTYLPSLKAKSFLLERIDLSEEHSEPLRIDTWTSIRKEYFNIDPTTMMQALCDVSKEDREKWDQQRCWSTGD
;
A
#
# COMPACT_ATOMS: atom_id res chain seq x y z
N MET A 1 2.81 -10.60 -3.20
CA MET A 1 1.70 -9.73 -2.74
C MET A 1 0.77 -9.46 -3.91
N ASP A 2 -0.54 -9.28 -3.69
CA ASP A 2 -1.46 -8.84 -4.75
C ASP A 2 -1.42 -7.31 -4.83
N ILE A 3 -0.94 -6.78 -5.96
CA ILE A 3 -0.68 -5.36 -6.18
C ILE A 3 -1.60 -4.85 -7.28
N ARG A 4 -2.23 -3.70 -7.04
CA ARG A 4 -3.09 -3.02 -8.03
C ARG A 4 -2.73 -1.56 -8.17
N SER A 5 -3.01 -0.99 -9.34
CA SER A 5 -2.90 0.45 -9.56
C SER A 5 -4.23 1.15 -9.28
N VAL A 6 -4.17 2.33 -8.66
CA VAL A 6 -5.34 3.18 -8.42
C VAL A 6 -5.21 4.44 -9.28
N ALA A 7 -6.14 4.59 -10.23
CA ALA A 7 -6.17 5.72 -11.17
C ALA A 7 -4.80 6.00 -11.84
N ASP A 8 -4.02 4.94 -12.11
CA ASP A 8 -2.64 5.00 -12.62
C ASP A 8 -1.66 5.90 -11.83
N SER A 9 -2.02 6.27 -10.60
CA SER A 9 -1.34 7.32 -9.83
C SER A 9 -0.53 6.77 -8.64
N PHE A 10 -1.04 5.74 -7.97
CA PHE A 10 -0.34 5.05 -6.90
C PHE A 10 -0.70 3.55 -6.88
N TYR A 11 0.08 2.77 -6.15
CA TYR A 11 0.07 1.32 -6.17
C TYR A 11 -0.22 0.78 -4.78
N VAL A 12 -1.21 -0.08 -4.66
CA VAL A 12 -1.74 -0.56 -3.37
C VAL A 12 -1.66 -2.07 -3.26
N CYS A 13 -1.48 -2.56 -2.03
CA CYS A 13 -1.57 -3.98 -1.74
C CYS A 13 -3.02 -4.33 -1.37
N CYS A 14 -3.65 -5.22 -2.14
CA CYS A 14 -5.02 -5.69 -1.89
C CYS A 14 -5.07 -6.96 -1.03
N ASN A 15 -3.93 -7.54 -0.66
CA ASN A 15 -3.91 -8.73 0.19
C ASN A 15 -4.35 -8.39 1.63
N LYS A 16 -5.53 -8.86 2.05
CA LYS A 16 -6.09 -8.67 3.41
C LYS A 16 -5.14 -9.07 4.54
N ASN A 17 -4.34 -10.11 4.32
CA ASN A 17 -3.42 -10.61 5.35
C ASN A 17 -2.23 -9.67 5.56
N VAL A 18 -2.02 -8.67 4.69
CA VAL A 18 -0.91 -7.73 4.82
C VAL A 18 -0.99 -6.91 6.12
N TRP A 19 -2.21 -6.66 6.62
CA TRP A 19 -2.44 -5.98 7.89
C TRP A 19 -1.97 -6.79 9.10
N LYS A 20 -1.93 -8.13 9.01
CA LYS A 20 -1.45 -9.00 10.09
C LYS A 20 0.08 -8.99 10.23
N ILE A 21 0.79 -8.63 9.17
CA ILE A 21 2.26 -8.64 9.11
C ILE A 21 2.85 -7.22 9.07
N SER A 22 2.00 -6.21 9.25
CA SER A 22 2.40 -4.80 9.20
C SER A 22 1.91 -4.03 10.40
N ARG A 23 2.52 -2.87 10.62
CA ARG A 23 2.12 -1.89 11.62
C ARG A 23 2.07 -0.51 11.01
N ASN A 24 1.34 0.40 11.64
CA ASN A 24 1.10 1.74 11.13
C ASN A 24 1.55 2.79 12.15
N GLU A 25 2.18 3.86 11.67
CA GLU A 25 2.56 5.02 12.47
C GLU A 25 1.82 6.25 11.93
N VAL A 26 0.80 6.70 12.68
CA VAL A 26 -0.12 7.76 12.24
C VAL A 26 0.63 9.08 12.08
N HIS A 27 0.42 9.77 10.95
CA HIS A 27 0.97 11.09 10.76
C HIS A 27 0.24 12.11 11.65
N LYS A 28 1.01 13.00 12.30
CA LYS A 28 0.45 14.11 13.09
C LYS A 28 -0.52 14.98 12.30
N ARG A 29 -0.34 15.10 10.98
CA ARG A 29 -1.26 15.79 10.07
C ARG A 29 -1.40 15.02 8.75
N PRO A 30 -2.61 14.57 8.40
CA PRO A 30 -2.85 13.95 7.10
C PRO A 30 -2.52 14.92 5.95
N THR A 31 -1.88 14.45 4.89
CA THR A 31 -1.47 15.28 3.75
C THR A 31 -2.18 14.85 2.48
N LYS A 32 -2.84 15.77 1.78
CA LYS A 32 -3.51 15.47 0.50
C LYS A 32 -2.48 15.21 -0.60
N MET A 33 -2.64 14.13 -1.34
CA MET A 33 -1.79 13.72 -2.46
C MET A 33 -2.67 13.32 -3.66
N GLY A 34 -2.92 14.27 -4.56
CA GLY A 34 -3.81 14.04 -5.70
C GLY A 34 -5.21 13.66 -5.26
N LEU A 35 -5.62 12.43 -5.59
CA LEU A 35 -6.94 11.88 -5.26
C LEU A 35 -7.01 11.17 -3.90
N SER A 36 -5.89 11.04 -3.19
CA SER A 36 -5.83 10.38 -1.89
C SER A 36 -5.30 11.32 -0.80
N ILE A 37 -5.39 10.87 0.45
CA ILE A 37 -4.84 11.55 1.62
C ILE A 37 -3.89 10.59 2.29
N ASN A 38 -2.62 10.95 2.44
CA ASN A 38 -1.67 10.19 3.25
C ASN A 38 -2.03 10.34 4.74
N CYS A 39 -2.25 9.21 5.42
CA CYS A 39 -2.71 9.15 6.80
C CYS A 39 -1.64 8.63 7.77
N ALA A 40 -0.77 7.72 7.31
CA ALA A 40 0.23 7.10 8.18
C ALA A 40 1.40 6.52 7.37
N ARG A 41 2.52 6.29 8.07
CA ARG A 41 3.58 5.42 7.58
C ARG A 41 3.13 3.97 7.73
N TRP A 42 3.46 3.16 6.74
CA TRP A 42 3.17 1.73 6.72
C TRP A 42 4.47 0.95 6.81
N LEU A 43 4.62 0.16 7.88
CA LEU A 43 5.87 -0.44 8.29
C LEU A 43 5.73 -1.96 8.39
N CYS A 44 6.83 -2.67 8.14
CA CYS A 44 6.96 -4.08 8.49
C CYS A 44 6.81 -4.25 10.00
N ASN A 45 6.02 -5.24 10.45
CA ASN A 45 5.89 -5.51 11.88
C ASN A 45 7.14 -6.17 12.49
N SER A 46 7.95 -6.87 11.67
CA SER A 46 9.08 -7.65 12.15
C SER A 46 10.42 -6.90 12.18
N CYS A 47 10.60 -5.94 11.28
CA CYS A 47 11.89 -5.24 11.12
C CYS A 47 11.78 -3.72 11.06
N ASP A 48 10.57 -3.18 11.27
CA ASP A 48 10.29 -1.74 11.32
C ASP A 48 10.58 -0.97 10.03
N PHE A 49 10.99 -1.68 8.98
CA PHE A 49 11.30 -1.11 7.69
C PHE A 49 10.05 -0.55 7.03
N GLU A 50 10.18 0.65 6.45
CA GLU A 50 9.06 1.34 5.82
C GLU A 50 8.74 0.72 4.46
N TRP A 51 7.57 0.10 4.37
CA TRP A 51 7.00 -0.45 3.14
C TRP A 51 6.31 0.62 2.30
N GLY A 52 5.77 1.65 2.94
CA GLY A 52 5.17 2.79 2.26
C GLY A 52 4.28 3.60 3.18
N THR A 53 3.05 3.88 2.74
CA THR A 53 2.10 4.73 3.48
C THR A 53 0.70 4.14 3.46
N VAL A 54 -0.09 4.42 4.48
CA VAL A 54 -1.53 4.19 4.44
C VAL A 54 -2.20 5.44 3.90
N VAL A 55 -2.93 5.29 2.80
CA VAL A 55 -3.64 6.39 2.14
C VAL A 55 -5.14 6.21 2.25
N LYS A 56 -5.87 7.29 2.52
CA LYS A 56 -7.32 7.34 2.35
C LYS A 56 -7.64 7.71 0.91
N TYR A 57 -8.27 6.80 0.17
CA TYR A 57 -8.83 7.06 -1.15
C TYR A 57 -10.34 6.82 -1.10
N SER A 58 -11.12 7.85 -1.41
CA SER A 58 -12.56 7.88 -1.13
C SER A 58 -12.85 7.51 0.35
N ASN A 59 -13.64 6.47 0.59
CA ASN A 59 -14.03 5.99 1.93
C ASN A 59 -13.23 4.77 2.39
N THR A 60 -11.99 4.59 1.92
CA THR A 60 -11.17 3.40 2.21
C THR A 60 -9.73 3.75 2.50
N TYR A 61 -9.13 3.01 3.43
CA TYR A 61 -7.71 3.10 3.77
C TYR A 61 -6.96 1.98 3.07
N LEU A 62 -5.97 2.32 2.25
CA LEU A 62 -5.24 1.37 1.43
C LEU A 62 -3.74 1.46 1.74
N PRO A 63 -3.03 0.32 1.83
CA PRO A 63 -1.59 0.32 2.01
C PRO A 63 -0.94 0.58 0.64
N SER A 64 -0.43 1.80 0.48
CA SER A 64 0.29 2.24 -0.72
C SER A 64 1.76 1.89 -0.62
N LEU A 65 2.30 1.22 -1.63
CA LEU A 65 3.67 0.73 -1.63
C LEU A 65 4.66 1.80 -2.11
N LYS A 66 5.81 1.86 -1.44
CA LYS A 66 7.00 2.53 -1.95
C LYS A 66 7.80 1.54 -2.78
N ALA A 67 7.95 1.81 -4.08
CA ALA A 67 8.56 0.88 -5.04
C ALA A 67 9.91 0.33 -4.54
N LYS A 68 10.79 1.23 -4.09
CA LYS A 68 12.14 0.92 -3.59
C LYS A 68 12.20 0.11 -2.31
N SER A 69 11.07 -0.10 -1.64
CA SER A 69 11.00 -0.87 -0.40
C SER A 69 10.83 -2.37 -0.63
N PHE A 70 10.70 -2.80 -1.89
CA PHE A 70 10.44 -4.19 -2.25
C PHE A 70 11.39 -4.70 -3.34
N LEU A 71 11.56 -6.02 -3.34
CA LEU A 71 12.20 -6.77 -4.41
C LEU A 71 11.12 -7.56 -5.16
N LEU A 72 11.37 -7.81 -6.44
CA LEU A 72 10.51 -8.63 -7.29
C LEU A 72 11.15 -9.98 -7.52
N GLU A 73 10.42 -11.03 -7.15
CA GLU A 73 10.82 -12.41 -7.39
C GLU A 73 9.91 -13.01 -8.46
N ARG A 74 10.52 -13.73 -9.40
CA ARG A 74 9.83 -14.43 -10.47
C ARG A 74 9.47 -15.83 -9.99
N ILE A 75 8.18 -16.09 -9.87
CA ILE A 75 7.64 -17.37 -9.36
C ILE A 75 7.72 -18.48 -10.44
N ASP A 76 7.91 -18.10 -11.71
CA ASP A 76 7.97 -19.01 -12.85
C ASP A 76 9.38 -19.54 -13.15
N LEU A 77 10.41 -18.96 -12.54
CA LEU A 77 11.78 -19.44 -12.61
C LEU A 77 12.09 -20.29 -11.38
N SER A 78 12.91 -21.33 -11.52
CA SER A 78 13.45 -22.03 -10.36
C SER A 78 14.26 -21.05 -9.50
N GLU A 79 14.25 -21.23 -8.18
CA GLU A 79 14.96 -20.37 -7.21
C GLU A 79 16.47 -20.22 -7.55
N GLU A 80 17.05 -21.22 -8.20
CA GLU A 80 18.46 -21.26 -8.63
C GLU A 80 18.77 -20.29 -9.80
N HIS A 81 17.75 -19.71 -10.45
CA HIS A 81 17.89 -18.86 -11.63
C HIS A 81 17.19 -17.50 -11.52
N SER A 82 16.55 -17.20 -10.39
CA SER A 82 15.86 -15.92 -10.18
C SER A 82 16.62 -15.04 -9.19
N GLU A 83 17.46 -14.14 -9.69
CA GLU A 83 17.92 -13.03 -8.86
C GLU A 83 16.75 -12.06 -8.59
N PRO A 84 16.48 -11.69 -7.33
CA PRO A 84 15.44 -10.72 -7.01
C PRO A 84 15.76 -9.37 -7.67
N LEU A 85 14.78 -8.84 -8.41
CA LEU A 85 14.93 -7.59 -9.13
C LEU A 85 14.68 -6.41 -8.20
N ARG A 86 15.61 -5.46 -8.17
CA ARG A 86 15.44 -4.22 -7.42
C ARG A 86 14.55 -3.26 -8.19
N ILE A 87 13.55 -2.73 -7.49
CA ILE A 87 12.62 -1.77 -8.06
C ILE A 87 13.11 -0.35 -7.79
N ASP A 88 13.29 0.44 -8.84
CA ASP A 88 13.55 1.88 -8.70
C ASP A 88 12.27 2.72 -8.75
N THR A 89 11.38 2.45 -9.70
CA THR A 89 10.10 3.17 -9.87
C THR A 89 9.00 2.22 -10.30
N TRP A 90 7.74 2.58 -10.04
CA TRP A 90 6.61 1.80 -10.55
C TRP A 90 6.47 1.89 -12.08
N THR A 91 6.92 2.99 -12.69
CA THR A 91 6.91 3.17 -14.14
C THR A 91 7.86 2.20 -14.82
N SER A 92 9.06 1.98 -14.28
CA SER A 92 10.01 0.99 -14.82
C SER A 92 9.45 -0.42 -14.70
N ILE A 93 8.78 -0.76 -13.58
CA ILE A 93 8.13 -2.07 -13.43
C ILE A 93 7.13 -2.35 -14.55
N ARG A 94 6.20 -1.41 -14.79
CA ARG A 94 5.13 -1.60 -15.79
C ARG A 94 5.65 -1.73 -17.20
N LYS A 95 6.75 -1.03 -17.52
CA LYS A 95 7.34 -1.05 -18.85
C LYS A 95 8.12 -2.34 -19.12
N GLU A 96 8.79 -2.88 -18.12
CA GLU A 96 9.82 -3.90 -18.31
C GLU A 96 9.43 -5.30 -17.83
N TYR A 97 8.54 -5.43 -16.84
CA TYR A 97 8.36 -6.70 -16.13
C TYR A 97 6.93 -7.24 -16.15
N PHE A 98 5.91 -6.42 -15.84
CA PHE A 98 4.51 -6.87 -15.85
C PHE A 98 3.52 -5.72 -15.87
N ASN A 99 2.35 -5.96 -16.50
CA ASN A 99 1.21 -5.05 -16.39
C ASN A 99 0.61 -5.16 -14.97
N ILE A 100 0.55 -4.02 -14.27
CA ILE A 100 -0.19 -3.92 -13.02
C ILE A 100 -1.62 -3.53 -13.35
N ASP A 101 -2.54 -4.45 -13.12
CA ASP A 101 -3.96 -4.24 -13.37
C ASP A 101 -4.49 -3.07 -12.53
N PRO A 102 -5.37 -2.23 -13.11
CA PRO A 102 -6.14 -1.28 -12.33
C PRO A 102 -7.09 -2.00 -11.39
N THR A 103 -7.28 -1.48 -10.17
CA THR A 103 -8.36 -1.93 -9.29
C THR A 103 -9.58 -1.04 -9.44
N THR A 104 -10.77 -1.65 -9.43
CA THR A 104 -12.02 -0.91 -9.23
C THR A 104 -12.20 -0.59 -7.75
N MET A 105 -12.90 0.50 -7.42
CA MET A 105 -13.20 0.83 -6.02
C MET A 105 -13.86 -0.33 -5.27
N MET A 106 -14.73 -1.09 -5.94
CA MET A 106 -15.39 -2.26 -5.36
C MET A 106 -14.40 -3.34 -4.94
N GLN A 107 -13.39 -3.63 -5.78
CA GLN A 107 -12.34 -4.60 -5.47
C GLN A 107 -11.44 -4.10 -4.33
N ALA A 108 -11.05 -2.82 -4.35
CA ALA A 108 -10.28 -2.21 -3.26
C ALA A 108 -11.05 -2.16 -1.91
N LEU A 109 -12.38 -2.07 -1.97
CA LEU A 109 -13.28 -2.01 -0.82
C LEU A 109 -13.52 -3.36 -0.15
N CYS A 110 -13.39 -4.47 -0.88
CA CYS A 110 -13.65 -5.81 -0.35
C CYS A 110 -12.63 -6.28 0.70
N ASP A 111 -11.54 -5.53 0.91
CA ASP A 111 -10.32 -6.04 1.55
C ASP A 111 -9.87 -5.34 2.84
N VAL A 112 -10.59 -4.31 3.30
CA VAL A 112 -10.35 -3.68 4.60
C VAL A 112 -11.46 -4.07 5.55
N SER A 113 -11.12 -4.72 6.67
CA SER A 113 -12.13 -5.11 7.66
C SER A 113 -12.86 -3.87 8.17
N LYS A 114 -14.16 -4.02 8.49
CA LYS A 114 -14.97 -2.93 9.06
C LYS A 114 -14.33 -2.36 10.32
N GLU A 115 -13.72 -3.23 11.14
CA GLU A 115 -12.99 -2.87 12.35
C GLU A 115 -11.76 -2.00 12.07
N ASP A 116 -10.99 -2.32 11.03
CA ASP A 116 -9.84 -1.49 10.65
C ASP A 116 -10.31 -0.12 10.17
N ARG A 117 -11.41 -0.06 9.42
CA ARG A 117 -12.02 1.21 8.97
C ARG A 117 -12.45 2.08 10.15
N GLU A 118 -13.13 1.50 11.13
CA GLU A 118 -13.59 2.21 12.34
C GLU A 118 -12.41 2.69 13.19
N LYS A 119 -11.35 1.89 13.34
CA LYS A 119 -10.11 2.32 14.03
C LYS A 119 -9.48 3.53 13.34
N TRP A 120 -9.38 3.53 12.02
CA TRP A 120 -8.83 4.65 11.26
C TRP A 120 -9.69 5.91 11.34
N ASP A 121 -11.01 5.76 11.33
CA ASP A 121 -11.91 6.90 11.47
C ASP A 121 -11.89 7.46 12.91
N GLN A 122 -11.75 6.62 13.94
CA GLN A 122 -11.59 7.06 15.34
C GLN A 122 -10.24 7.75 15.61
N GLN A 123 -9.15 7.31 14.97
CA GLN A 123 -7.84 7.98 15.07
C GLN A 123 -7.87 9.41 14.51
N ARG A 124 -8.86 9.74 13.67
CA ARG A 124 -9.10 11.09 13.15
C ARG A 124 -9.79 12.03 14.14
N CYS A 125 -10.48 11.49 15.15
CA CYS A 125 -11.18 12.27 16.19
C CYS A 125 -10.24 12.99 17.18
N TRP A 126 -8.92 12.89 17.01
CA TRP A 126 -7.92 13.57 17.84
C TRP A 126 -7.17 14.69 17.09
N SER A 127 -7.66 15.14 15.93
CA SER A 127 -6.98 16.18 15.12
C SER A 127 -7.83 17.39 14.75
N THR A 128 -9.04 17.51 15.29
CA THR A 128 -9.90 18.71 15.13
C THR A 128 -10.18 19.37 16.48
N GLY A 129 -9.12 19.60 17.24
CA GLY A 129 -9.12 20.48 18.41
C GLY A 129 -7.90 21.38 18.30
N ASP A 130 -8.06 22.45 17.53
CA ASP A 130 -7.39 23.77 17.65
C ASP A 130 -8.01 24.71 16.60
#